data_AF-A0A1G6B3H7-F1
#
_entry.id   AF-A0A1G6B3H7-F1
#
_cell.length_a   1.000
_cell.length_b   1.000
_cell.length_c   1.000
_cell.angle_alpha   90.00
_cell.angle_beta   90.00
_cell.angle_gamma   90.00
#
_symmetry.space_group_name_H-M   'P 1'
#
loop_
_entity.id
_entity.type
_entity.pdbx_description
1 polymer ?
#
loop_
_entity_poly.entity_id
_entity_poly.type
_entity_poly.pdbx_seq_one_letter_code
_entity_poly.pdbx_strand_id
1 'polypeptide(L)'
;MNRIKDSKGIARTVALFALIALVLITIIAIRIVRIKAEETKRNMDDTIVVSAEREALINYLQDDSLTDTVAIFDIDTKKFIEPAQAKLTIEPYGNSKENLGKYLQIKFGKDHSISSKWVAP
;
A
#
# COMPACT_ATOMS: atom_id res chain seq x y z
N MET A 1 21.73 37.98 50.49
CA MET A 1 22.06 36.87 49.56
C MET A 1 20.84 35.94 49.47
N ASN A 2 19.96 36.13 48.48
CA ASN A 2 18.65 35.44 48.42
C ASN A 2 18.22 35.06 46.98
N ARG A 3 19.17 34.65 46.12
CA ARG A 3 18.88 34.30 44.71
C ARG A 3 18.62 32.81 44.45
N ILE A 4 18.64 31.96 45.47
CA ILE A 4 18.61 30.50 45.30
C ILE A 4 17.17 29.94 45.38
N LYS A 5 16.22 30.66 45.98
CA LYS A 5 14.86 30.14 46.23
C LYS A 5 13.97 30.05 44.99
N ASP A 6 14.16 30.92 43.99
CA ASP A 6 13.34 30.92 42.75
C ASP A 6 13.82 29.95 41.67
N SER A 7 15.03 29.40 41.82
CA SER A 7 15.64 28.49 40.84
C SER A 7 14.87 27.17 40.65
N LYS A 8 14.23 26.65 41.73
CA LYS A 8 13.48 25.39 41.70
C LYS A 8 12.15 25.51 40.95
N GLY A 9 11.51 26.68 40.98
CA GLY A 9 10.28 26.93 40.23
C GLY A 9 10.56 27.01 38.73
N ILE A 10 11.59 27.79 38.35
CA ILE A 10 12.01 27.94 36.95
C ILE A 10 12.48 26.60 36.37
N ALA A 11 13.27 25.82 37.10
CA ALA A 11 13.73 24.51 36.63
C ALA A 11 12.58 23.52 36.38
N ARG A 12 11.52 23.54 37.21
CA ARG A 12 10.32 22.71 36.99
C ARG A 12 9.52 23.18 35.78
N THR A 13 9.36 24.49 35.61
CA THR A 13 8.66 25.05 34.45
C THR A 13 9.40 24.75 33.15
N VAL A 14 10.74 24.87 33.14
CA VAL A 14 11.59 24.52 32.00
C VAL A 14 11.50 23.02 31.68
N ALA A 15 11.52 22.15 32.70
CA ALA A 15 11.35 20.71 32.52
C ALA A 15 9.97 20.35 31.93
N LEU A 16 8.91 21.05 32.36
CA LEU A 16 7.56 20.86 31.84
C LEU A 16 7.47 21.23 30.34
N PHE A 17 8.03 22.39 29.97
CA PHE A 17 8.06 22.82 28.57
C PHE A 17 8.91 21.89 27.70
N ALA A 18 10.04 21.39 28.22
CA ALA A 18 10.85 20.40 27.53
C ALA A 18 10.07 19.08 27.30
N LEU A 19 9.30 18.63 28.28
CA LEU A 19 8.46 17.43 28.15
C LEU A 19 7.36 17.61 27.10
N ILE A 20 6.68 18.76 27.10
CA ILE A 20 5.65 19.09 26.11
C ILE A 20 6.25 19.13 24.70
N ALA A 21 7.42 19.76 24.54
CA ALA A 21 8.13 19.81 23.27
C ALA A 21 8.49 18.39 22.77
N LEU A 22 8.97 17.52 23.67
CA LEU A 22 9.32 16.13 23.32
C LEU A 22 8.11 15.31 22.87
N VAL A 23 6.96 15.49 23.54
CA VAL A 23 5.70 14.86 23.14
C VAL A 23 5.25 15.35 21.75
N LEU A 24 5.32 16.66 21.49
CA LEU A 24 4.96 17.22 20.18
C LEU A 24 5.87 16.69 19.07
N ILE A 25 7.18 16.62 19.28
CA ILE A 25 8.14 16.05 18.32
C ILE A 25 7.78 14.58 18.03
N THR A 26 7.46 13.81 19.07
CA THR A 26 7.09 12.40 18.94
C THR A 26 5.83 12.22 18.10
N ILE A 27 4.80 13.04 18.31
CA ILE A 27 3.55 13.02 17.53
C ILE A 27 3.84 13.32 16.04
N ILE A 28 4.66 14.34 15.76
CA ILE A 28 5.04 14.71 14.40
C ILE A 28 5.82 13.58 13.73
N ALA A 29 6.80 12.99 14.43
CA ALA A 29 7.59 11.87 13.93
C ALA A 29 6.71 10.66 13.57
N ILE A 30 5.76 10.29 14.45
CA ILE A 30 4.80 9.20 14.19
C ILE A 30 3.96 9.50 12.95
N ARG A 31 3.46 10.73 12.78
CA ARG A 31 2.70 11.11 11.58
C ARG A 31 3.53 11.00 10.31
N ILE A 32 4.78 11.46 10.32
CA ILE A 32 5.67 11.38 9.15
C ILE A 32 5.95 9.91 8.79
N VAL A 33 6.25 9.06 9.78
CA VAL A 33 6.47 7.62 9.56
C VAL A 33 5.23 6.97 8.97
N ARG A 34 4.04 7.33 9.47
CA ARG A 34 2.77 6.80 8.94
C ARG A 34 2.53 7.20 7.48
N ILE A 35 2.74 8.48 7.14
CA ILE A 35 2.59 8.97 5.76
C ILE A 35 3.58 8.27 4.83
N LYS A 36 4.85 8.16 5.23
CA LYS A 36 5.86 7.45 4.42
C LYS A 36 5.55 5.96 4.25
N ALA A 37 5.00 5.32 5.27
CA ALA A 37 4.58 3.93 5.18
C ALA A 37 3.38 3.74 4.23
N GLU A 38 2.43 4.67 4.23
CA GLU A 38 1.31 4.69 3.28
C GLU A 38 1.80 4.93 1.84
N GLU A 39 2.72 5.87 1.63
CA GLU A 39 3.34 6.15 0.33
C GLU A 39 4.16 4.96 -0.20
N THR A 40 4.95 4.32 0.66
CA THR A 40 5.72 3.11 0.29
C THR A 40 4.80 1.97 -0.14
N LYS A 41 3.67 1.79 0.54
CA LYS A 41 2.68 0.76 0.19
C LYS A 41 2.00 1.06 -1.15
N ARG A 42 1.58 2.31 -1.37
CA ARG A 42 1.00 2.71 -2.67
C ARG A 42 1.97 2.47 -3.83
N ASN A 43 3.25 2.81 -3.65
CA ASN A 43 4.27 2.56 -4.66
C ASN A 43 4.46 1.05 -4.94
N MET A 44 4.30 0.19 -3.93
CA MET A 44 4.34 -1.26 -4.12
C MET A 44 3.11 -1.75 -4.92
N ASP A 45 1.90 -1.29 -4.57
CA ASP A 45 0.67 -1.65 -5.28
C ASP A 45 0.75 -1.24 -6.77
N ASP A 46 1.22 -0.03 -7.06
CA ASP A 46 1.40 0.46 -8.43
C ASP A 46 2.44 -0.37 -9.19
N THR A 47 3.54 -0.76 -8.54
CA THR A 47 4.57 -1.60 -9.15
C THR A 47 4.02 -2.98 -9.50
N ILE A 48 3.18 -3.56 -8.63
CA ILE A 48 2.54 -4.87 -8.86
C ILE A 48 1.58 -4.77 -10.05
N VAL A 49 0.77 -3.73 -10.11
CA VAL A 49 -0.15 -3.47 -11.24
C VAL A 49 0.62 -3.38 -12.56
N VAL A 50 1.66 -2.55 -12.60
CA VAL A 50 2.49 -2.39 -13.82
C VAL A 50 3.15 -3.70 -14.22
N SER A 51 3.63 -4.49 -13.25
CA SER A 51 4.22 -5.81 -13.53
C SER A 51 3.19 -6.77 -14.12
N ALA A 52 1.99 -6.83 -13.54
CA ALA A 52 0.91 -7.71 -13.99
C ALA A 52 0.42 -7.32 -15.40
N GLU A 53 0.27 -6.02 -15.68
CA GLU A 53 -0.11 -5.52 -17.00
C GLU A 53 0.97 -5.81 -18.06
N ARG A 54 2.25 -5.70 -17.70
CA ARG A 54 3.35 -6.05 -18.60
C ARG A 54 3.38 -7.54 -18.91
N GLU A 55 3.16 -8.38 -17.90
CA GLU A 55 3.10 -9.83 -18.09
C GLU A 55 1.86 -10.25 -18.91
N ALA A 56 0.73 -9.58 -18.67
CA ALA A 56 -0.47 -9.73 -19.49
C ALA A 56 -0.21 -9.34 -20.94
N LEU A 57 0.51 -8.25 -21.20
CA LEU A 57 0.87 -7.81 -22.54
C LEU A 57 1.74 -8.84 -23.26
N ILE A 58 2.72 -9.42 -22.56
CA ILE A 58 3.58 -10.46 -23.13
C ILE A 58 2.75 -11.70 -23.51
N ASN A 59 1.87 -12.16 -22.63
CA ASN A 59 1.00 -13.31 -22.92
C ASN A 59 0.02 -13.01 -24.06
N TYR A 60 -0.51 -11.79 -24.12
CA TYR A 60 -1.37 -11.33 -25.20
C TYR A 60 -0.67 -11.36 -26.56
N LEU A 61 0.59 -10.89 -26.64
CA LEU A 61 1.38 -10.92 -27.88
C LEU A 61 1.73 -12.34 -28.35
N GLN A 62 1.61 -13.33 -27.47
CA GLN A 62 1.87 -14.74 -27.79
C GLN A 62 0.59 -15.50 -28.14
N ASP A 63 -0.58 -15.00 -27.75
CA ASP A 63 -1.87 -15.66 -27.93
C ASP A 63 -3.01 -14.64 -28.13
N ASP A 64 -3.39 -14.46 -29.40
CA ASP A 64 -4.49 -13.58 -29.82
C ASP A 64 -5.86 -14.02 -29.29
N SER A 65 -5.99 -15.28 -28.83
CA SER A 65 -7.25 -15.82 -28.28
C SER A 65 -7.66 -15.18 -26.95
N LEU A 66 -6.74 -14.45 -26.32
CA LEU A 66 -6.99 -13.70 -25.09
C LEU A 66 -7.77 -12.39 -25.32
N THR A 67 -8.05 -12.02 -26.57
CA THR A 67 -8.84 -10.82 -26.89
C THR A 67 -10.28 -10.91 -26.36
N ASP A 68 -10.77 -9.83 -25.73
CA ASP A 68 -12.10 -9.77 -25.08
C ASP A 68 -12.26 -10.75 -23.88
N THR A 69 -11.15 -11.22 -23.32
CA THR A 69 -11.16 -12.12 -22.17
C THR A 69 -10.76 -11.41 -20.87
N VAL A 70 -11.03 -12.10 -19.76
CA VAL A 70 -10.70 -11.68 -18.41
C VAL A 70 -9.83 -12.75 -17.79
N ALA A 71 -8.63 -12.38 -17.37
CA ALA A 71 -7.70 -13.26 -16.66
C ALA A 71 -7.52 -12.77 -15.22
N ILE A 72 -7.15 -13.68 -14.31
CA ILE A 72 -6.80 -13.32 -12.94
C ILE A 72 -5.32 -13.55 -12.72
N PHE A 73 -4.63 -12.54 -12.20
CA PHE A 73 -3.22 -12.60 -11.82
C PHE A 73 -3.11 -12.77 -10.30
N ASP A 74 -2.49 -13.86 -9.86
CA ASP A 74 -2.14 -14.12 -8.47
C ASP A 74 -0.80 -13.46 -8.15
N ILE A 75 -0.79 -12.56 -7.17
CA ILE A 75 0.37 -11.72 -6.85
C ILE A 75 1.46 -12.50 -6.11
N ASP A 76 1.06 -13.46 -5.28
CA ASP A 76 2.00 -14.26 -4.48
C ASP A 76 2.80 -15.19 -5.38
N THR A 77 2.10 -15.86 -6.30
CA THR A 77 2.70 -16.82 -7.23
C THR A 77 3.21 -16.19 -8.51
N LYS A 78 2.82 -14.93 -8.78
CA LYS A 78 3.12 -14.17 -10.01
C LYS A 78 2.73 -14.94 -11.26
N LYS A 79 1.50 -15.48 -11.28
CA LYS A 79 0.99 -16.30 -12.38
C LYS A 79 -0.46 -15.98 -12.66
N PHE A 80 -0.85 -16.19 -13.91
CA PHE A 80 -2.25 -16.18 -14.29
C PHE A 80 -2.93 -17.48 -13.85
N ILE A 81 -4.08 -17.34 -13.20
CA ILE A 81 -4.92 -18.44 -12.73
C ILE A 81 -6.33 -18.30 -13.30
N GLU A 82 -7.07 -19.40 -13.30
CA GLU A 82 -8.46 -19.37 -13.74
C GLU A 82 -9.34 -18.55 -12.77
N PRO A 83 -10.32 -17.77 -13.28
CA PRO A 83 -11.22 -16.98 -12.45
C PRO A 83 -11.99 -17.79 -11.40
N ALA A 84 -12.28 -19.07 -11.69
CA ALA A 84 -12.96 -19.96 -10.77
C ALA A 84 -12.11 -20.30 -9.54
N GLN A 85 -10.79 -20.41 -9.70
CA GLN A 85 -9.88 -20.66 -8.59
C GLN A 85 -9.71 -19.42 -7.72
N ALA A 86 -9.62 -18.24 -8.33
CA ALA A 86 -9.46 -16.97 -7.61
C ALA A 86 -10.59 -16.67 -6.62
N LYS A 87 -11.85 -16.98 -6.97
CA LYS A 87 -13.02 -16.77 -6.09
C LYS A 87 -12.99 -17.62 -4.82
N LEU A 88 -12.32 -18.77 -4.85
CA LEU A 88 -12.26 -19.72 -3.74
C LEU A 88 -11.18 -19.35 -2.71
N THR A 89 -10.21 -18.54 -3.09
CA THR A 89 -9.00 -18.24 -2.31
C THR A 89 -8.82 -16.77 -2.00
N ILE A 90 -9.90 -15.97 -2.03
CA ILE A 90 -9.84 -14.55 -1.66
C ILE A 90 -9.62 -14.43 -0.14
N GLU A 91 -8.38 -14.64 0.29
CA GLU A 91 -7.91 -14.29 1.62
C GLU A 91 -7.32 -12.87 1.57
N PRO A 92 -7.68 -11.99 2.53
CA PRO A 92 -7.18 -10.63 2.54
C PRO A 92 -5.67 -10.60 2.80
N TYR A 93 -4.93 -9.97 1.90
CA TYR A 93 -3.49 -9.77 2.04
C TYR A 93 -3.18 -8.43 2.73
N GLY A 94 -2.61 -8.50 3.93
CA GLY A 94 -2.07 -7.33 4.64
C GLY A 94 -3.08 -6.37 5.27
N ASN A 95 -2.59 -5.17 5.62
CA ASN A 95 -3.32 -4.14 6.40
C ASN A 95 -3.64 -2.87 5.57
N SER A 96 -3.60 -2.94 4.23
CA SER A 96 -3.89 -1.81 3.33
C SER A 96 -5.39 -1.66 3.14
N LYS A 97 -5.99 -0.56 3.59
CA LYS A 97 -7.44 -0.32 3.46
C LYS A 97 -7.90 0.07 2.05
N GLU A 98 -6.98 0.32 1.11
CA GLU A 98 -7.32 0.88 -0.22
C GLU A 98 -7.44 -0.21 -1.30
N ASN A 99 -6.60 -1.26 -1.28
CA ASN A 99 -6.69 -2.40 -2.19
C ASN A 99 -6.33 -3.69 -1.44
N LEU A 100 -7.32 -4.57 -1.22
CA LEU A 100 -7.25 -5.73 -0.31
C LEU A 100 -7.15 -7.08 -1.03
N GLY A 101 -6.97 -7.09 -2.35
CA GLY A 101 -7.07 -8.31 -3.16
C GLY A 101 -5.74 -9.04 -3.30
N LYS A 102 -5.72 -10.35 -3.03
CA LYS A 102 -4.64 -11.26 -3.48
C LYS A 102 -4.53 -11.34 -5.02
N TYR A 103 -5.61 -10.96 -5.68
CA TYR A 103 -5.84 -11.17 -7.10
C TYR A 103 -6.05 -9.85 -7.83
N LEU A 104 -5.41 -9.73 -8.98
CA LEU A 104 -5.66 -8.67 -9.96
C LEU A 104 -6.47 -9.25 -11.12
N GLN A 105 -7.63 -8.68 -11.37
CA GLN A 105 -8.40 -8.96 -12.57
C GLN A 105 -7.81 -8.14 -13.73
N ILE A 106 -7.32 -8.82 -14.75
CA ILE A 106 -6.83 -8.21 -15.98
C ILE A 106 -7.88 -8.39 -17.07
N LYS A 107 -8.25 -7.29 -17.73
CA LYS A 107 -9.18 -7.30 -18.85
C LYS A 107 -8.43 -6.91 -20.13
N PHE A 108 -8.57 -7.75 -21.15
CA PHE A 108 -8.06 -7.52 -22.49
C PHE A 108 -9.17 -6.93 -23.36
N GLY A 109 -9.02 -5.66 -23.75
CA GLY A 109 -9.95 -4.96 -24.65
C GLY A 109 -9.80 -5.43 -26.10
N LYS A 110 -10.85 -5.19 -26.90
CA LYS A 110 -10.86 -5.47 -28.35
C LYS A 110 -9.90 -4.58 -29.14
N ASP A 111 -9.48 -3.48 -28.54
CA ASP A 111 -8.55 -2.48 -29.07
C ASP A 111 -7.11 -2.71 -28.59
N HIS A 112 -6.81 -3.90 -28.08
CA HIS A 112 -5.52 -4.22 -27.43
C HIS A 112 -5.24 -3.41 -26.16
N SER A 113 -6.26 -2.75 -25.59
CA SER A 113 -6.11 -2.12 -24.28
C SER A 113 -6.03 -3.19 -23.19
N ILE A 114 -5.11 -2.99 -22.24
CA ILE A 114 -5.02 -3.81 -21.03
C ILE A 114 -5.40 -2.92 -19.87
N SER A 115 -6.31 -3.41 -19.03
CA SER A 115 -6.70 -2.73 -17.81
C SER A 115 -6.69 -3.72 -16.66
N SER A 116 -6.27 -3.25 -15.50
CA SER A 116 -6.22 -4.04 -14.28
C SER A 116 -7.15 -3.47 -13.21
N LYS A 117 -7.75 -4.37 -12.42
CA LYS A 117 -8.55 -4.00 -11.26
C LYS A 117 -8.35 -5.03 -10.15
N TRP A 118 -8.15 -4.55 -8.94
CA TRP A 118 -8.10 -5.41 -7.76
C TRP A 118 -9.42 -6.18 -7.59
N VAL A 119 -9.33 -7.49 -7.36
CA VAL A 119 -10.47 -8.32 -7.00
C VAL A 119 -10.81 -8.03 -5.55
N ALA A 120 -12.01 -7.50 -5.30
CA ALA A 120 -12.53 -7.34 -3.95
C ALA A 120 -12.92 -8.71 -3.37
N PRO A 121 -12.77 -8.93 -2.06
CA PRO A 121 -13.35 -10.08 -1.36
C PRO A 121 -14.88 -10.14 -1.48
#